data_AF-A0A967P641-F1
#
_entry.id   AF-A0A967P641-F1
#
_cell.length_a   1.000
_cell.length_b   1.000
_cell.length_c   1.000
_cell.angle_alpha   90.00
_cell.angle_beta   90.00
_cell.angle_gamma   90.00
#
_symmetry.space_group_name_H-M   'P 1'
#
loop_
_entity.id
_entity.type
_entity.pdbx_description
1 polymer ?
#
loop_
_entity_poly.entity_id
_entity_poly.type
_entity_poly.pdbx_seq_one_letter_code
_entity_poly.pdbx_strand_id
1 'polypeptide(L)'
;MSFIERIARKSLDTLDNVRSSAKSFRGSKSTDLKKEKCDLEFDVCCNGHTFKFLNTQPESDNKYAKTSFVVEGYIYKAGTFESYGSDNGVKTNGDPEFENLLIGKWTSKGWYINKGRKTKSGAYVDSTHTYDLTEGNSLKKILTSNGKELIDMNTPFSRILSAGQGGFSRIRGGNVIQTTVGKNNTLNYNYTFKFNFR
;
A
#
# COMPACT_ATOMS: atom_id res chain seq x y z
N MET A 1 -2.58 -18.56 -63.06
CA MET A 1 -2.61 -18.85 -61.62
C MET A 1 -3.49 -17.84 -60.93
N SER A 2 -4.45 -18.31 -60.14
CA SER A 2 -5.43 -17.44 -59.48
C SER A 2 -4.83 -16.80 -58.22
N PHE A 3 -5.41 -15.68 -57.78
CA PHE A 3 -5.03 -14.98 -56.55
C PHE A 3 -5.08 -15.89 -55.29
N ILE A 4 -5.93 -16.93 -55.32
CA ILE A 4 -6.10 -17.92 -54.26
C ILE A 4 -4.89 -18.88 -54.18
N GLU A 5 -4.28 -19.25 -55.31
CA GLU A 5 -3.09 -20.13 -55.33
C GLU A 5 -1.84 -19.45 -54.76
N ARG A 6 -1.80 -18.10 -54.76
CA ARG A 6 -0.71 -17.30 -54.20
C ARG A 6 -0.76 -17.17 -52.67
N ILE A 7 -1.95 -17.28 -52.08
CA ILE A 7 -2.15 -17.22 -50.62
C ILE A 7 -1.82 -18.57 -49.96
N ALA A 8 -2.15 -19.69 -50.62
CA ALA A 8 -1.89 -21.02 -50.08
C ALA A 8 -0.38 -21.35 -49.95
N ARG A 9 0.48 -20.87 -50.86
CA ARG A 9 1.93 -21.10 -50.77
C ARG A 9 2.61 -20.30 -49.66
N LYS A 10 2.19 -19.05 -49.40
CA LYS A 10 2.71 -18.26 -48.27
C LYS A 10 2.35 -18.86 -46.89
N SER A 11 1.23 -19.58 -46.79
CA SER A 11 0.82 -20.24 -45.54
C SER A 11 1.67 -21.47 -45.20
N LEU A 12 2.23 -22.16 -46.19
CA LEU A 12 3.02 -23.38 -45.96
C LEU A 12 4.47 -23.05 -45.60
N ASP A 13 5.09 -22.05 -46.24
CA ASP A 13 6.45 -21.60 -45.92
C ASP A 13 6.58 -20.97 -44.52
N THR A 14 5.47 -20.47 -43.96
CA THR A 14 5.45 -19.89 -42.61
C THR A 14 5.35 -20.99 -41.53
N LEU A 15 4.74 -22.14 -41.83
CA LEU A 15 4.58 -23.24 -40.88
C LEU A 15 5.86 -24.06 -40.69
N ASP A 16 6.69 -24.19 -41.73
CA ASP A 16 7.98 -24.89 -41.61
C ASP A 16 9.04 -24.07 -40.86
N ASN A 17 8.99 -22.74 -40.92
CA ASN A 17 9.83 -21.86 -40.10
C ASN A 17 9.43 -21.86 -38.62
N VAL A 18 8.15 -22.06 -38.30
CA VAL A 18 7.68 -22.20 -36.91
C VAL A 18 8.08 -23.57 -36.32
N ARG A 19 8.19 -24.62 -37.14
CA ARG A 19 8.62 -25.95 -36.69
C ARG A 19 10.13 -26.11 -36.52
N SER A 20 10.97 -25.34 -37.23
CA SER A 20 12.43 -25.41 -37.04
C SER A 20 12.92 -24.60 -35.81
N SER A 21 12.21 -23.54 -35.43
CA SER A 21 12.49 -22.76 -34.21
C SER A 21 12.12 -23.49 -32.91
N ALA A 22 11.29 -24.53 -32.95
CA ALA A 22 10.82 -25.27 -31.77
C ALA A 22 11.81 -26.33 -31.25
N LYS A 23 12.99 -26.51 -31.87
CA LYS A 23 13.95 -27.58 -31.52
C LYS A 23 15.30 -27.11 -30.94
N SER A 24 15.53 -25.82 -30.70
CA SER A 24 16.81 -25.34 -30.15
C SER A 24 16.76 -24.64 -28.79
N PHE A 25 15.62 -24.61 -28.09
CA PHE A 25 15.53 -24.03 -26.75
C PHE A 25 15.48 -25.09 -25.64
N ARG A 26 16.42 -26.04 -25.69
CA ARG A 26 16.78 -26.87 -24.52
C ARG A 26 17.81 -26.07 -23.71
N GLY A 27 17.37 -25.44 -22.63
CA GLY A 27 18.27 -24.95 -21.58
C GLY A 27 18.19 -23.46 -21.24
N SER A 28 17.01 -22.85 -21.15
CA SER A 28 16.87 -21.71 -20.23
C SER A 28 16.29 -22.21 -18.92
N LYS A 29 17.10 -22.16 -17.86
CA LYS A 29 16.58 -22.25 -16.49
C LYS A 29 15.37 -21.32 -16.40
N SER A 30 14.23 -21.89 -16.01
CA SER A 30 13.13 -21.13 -15.42
C SER A 30 13.75 -20.22 -14.37
N THR A 31 13.91 -18.93 -14.69
CA THR A 31 14.11 -17.93 -13.67
C THR A 31 12.81 -17.92 -12.91
N ASP A 32 12.75 -18.69 -11.83
CA ASP A 32 11.79 -18.49 -10.76
C ASP A 32 11.84 -17.00 -10.45
N LEU A 33 10.86 -16.25 -10.96
CA LEU A 33 10.54 -14.94 -10.45
C LEU A 33 10.28 -15.20 -8.98
N LYS A 34 11.28 -14.92 -8.14
CA LYS A 34 11.15 -14.98 -6.69
C LYS A 34 9.96 -14.11 -6.37
N LYS A 35 8.81 -14.74 -6.09
CA LYS A 35 7.61 -14.07 -5.60
C LYS A 35 8.09 -13.21 -4.44
N GLU A 36 7.93 -11.89 -4.55
CA GLU A 36 8.32 -11.00 -3.47
C GLU A 36 7.69 -11.52 -2.18
N LYS A 37 8.52 -11.78 -1.18
CA LYS A 37 8.07 -12.30 0.12
C LYS A 37 7.08 -11.27 0.68
N CYS A 38 5.85 -11.68 0.94
CA CYS A 38 4.83 -10.88 1.60
C CYS A 38 4.21 -11.74 2.69
N ASP A 39 4.45 -11.38 3.95
CA ASP A 39 4.01 -12.15 5.12
C ASP A 39 2.63 -11.70 5.62
N LEU A 40 2.29 -10.42 5.40
CA LEU A 40 1.01 -9.84 5.78
C LEU A 40 0.67 -8.66 4.87
N GLU A 41 -0.59 -8.53 4.49
CA GLU A 41 -1.10 -7.42 3.70
C GLU A 41 -2.46 -6.97 4.24
N PHE A 42 -2.71 -5.67 4.20
CA PHE A 42 -4.03 -5.09 4.48
C PHE A 42 -4.17 -3.70 3.88
N ASP A 43 -5.44 -3.27 3.83
CA ASP A 43 -5.84 -1.95 3.36
C ASP A 43 -6.15 -1.06 4.57
N VAL A 44 -5.80 0.22 4.50
CA VAL A 44 -6.03 1.18 5.59
C VAL A 44 -6.73 2.41 5.04
N CYS A 45 -7.84 2.78 5.66
CA CYS A 45 -8.45 4.08 5.42
C CYS A 45 -8.13 5.04 6.57
N CYS A 46 -7.70 6.25 6.24
CA CYS A 46 -7.54 7.31 7.23
C CYS A 46 -8.90 7.99 7.48
N ASN A 47 -9.28 8.16 8.75
CA ASN A 47 -10.51 8.86 9.11
C ASN A 47 -10.21 10.32 9.47
N GLY A 48 -10.54 11.23 8.55
CA GLY A 48 -10.29 12.66 8.70
C GLY A 48 -10.96 13.32 9.90
N HIS A 49 -12.05 12.76 10.42
CA HIS A 49 -12.72 13.27 11.63
C HIS A 49 -11.88 13.10 12.90
N THR A 50 -10.92 12.18 12.89
CA THR A 50 -10.03 11.91 14.03
C THR A 50 -8.76 12.76 14.02
N PHE A 51 -8.52 13.51 12.93
CA PHE A 51 -7.29 14.26 12.74
C PHE A 51 -7.16 15.38 13.77
N LYS A 52 -6.06 15.38 14.53
CA LYS A 52 -5.75 16.41 15.53
C LYS A 52 -4.32 16.88 15.39
N PHE A 53 -4.10 18.19 15.48
CA PHE A 53 -2.77 18.74 15.70
C PHE A 53 -2.39 18.59 17.18
N LEU A 54 -1.15 18.20 17.44
CA LEU A 54 -0.62 17.98 18.80
C LEU A 54 0.17 19.18 19.32
N ASN A 55 0.47 20.15 18.46
CA ASN A 55 1.11 21.40 18.80
C ASN A 55 0.47 22.56 18.03
N THR A 56 0.74 23.78 18.52
CA THR A 56 0.35 25.00 17.83
C THR A 56 1.06 25.07 16.48
N GLN A 57 0.31 25.42 15.44
CA GLN A 57 0.87 25.65 14.12
C GLN A 57 1.73 26.91 14.13
N PRO A 58 2.90 26.91 13.47
CA PRO A 58 3.69 28.13 13.32
C PRO A 58 2.90 29.23 12.63
N GLU A 59 3.01 30.46 13.12
CA GLU A 59 2.55 31.67 12.43
C GLU A 59 3.54 32.01 11.31
N SER A 60 3.49 31.25 10.23
CA SER A 60 4.31 31.46 9.04
C SER A 60 3.60 30.98 7.78
N ASP A 61 4.09 31.39 6.61
CA ASP A 61 3.56 30.93 5.32
C ASP A 61 3.64 29.40 5.15
N ASN A 62 4.48 28.72 5.93
CA ASN A 62 4.54 27.27 6.02
C ASN A 62 4.03 26.79 7.39
N LYS A 63 2.82 27.19 7.75
CA LYS A 63 2.12 26.82 9.01
C LYS A 63 1.99 25.32 9.31
N TYR A 64 2.39 24.46 8.38
CA TYR A 64 2.39 23.02 8.58
C TYR A 64 3.78 22.45 8.83
N ALA A 65 4.88 23.14 8.49
CA ALA A 65 6.20 22.60 8.77
C ALA A 65 6.42 22.41 10.28
N LYS A 66 6.91 21.22 10.66
CA LYS A 66 7.15 20.83 12.07
C LYS A 66 5.88 20.79 12.93
N THR A 67 4.69 20.82 12.32
CA THR A 67 3.44 20.61 13.05
C THR A 67 3.24 19.12 13.27
N SER A 68 3.11 18.72 14.52
CA SER A 68 2.82 17.37 14.95
C SER A 68 1.33 17.08 14.86
N PHE A 69 0.98 15.84 14.53
CA PHE A 69 -0.40 15.40 14.44
C PHE A 69 -0.58 13.97 14.93
N VAL A 70 -1.83 13.62 15.18
CA VAL A 70 -2.32 12.25 15.27
C VAL A 70 -3.57 12.12 14.42
N VAL A 71 -3.72 10.98 13.77
CA VAL A 71 -4.92 10.59 13.06
C VAL A 71 -5.11 9.08 13.18
N GLU A 72 -6.37 8.66 13.22
CA GLU A 72 -6.77 7.28 13.34
C GLU A 72 -7.56 6.85 12.11
N GLY A 73 -7.76 5.55 11.98
CA GLY A 73 -8.43 4.96 10.85
C GLY A 73 -8.74 3.49 11.05
N TYR A 74 -9.20 2.88 9.96
CA TYR A 74 -9.67 1.50 9.93
C TYR A 74 -8.72 0.64 9.12
N ILE A 75 -8.52 -0.59 9.57
CA ILE A 75 -7.79 -1.61 8.81
C ILE A 75 -8.80 -2.59 8.24
N TYR A 76 -8.77 -2.78 6.94
CA TYR A 76 -9.60 -3.72 6.20
C TYR A 76 -8.76 -4.89 5.67
N LYS A 77 -9.43 -6.01 5.35
CA LYS A 77 -8.81 -7.12 4.62
C LYS A 77 -8.14 -6.60 3.33
N ALA A 78 -7.00 -7.17 2.97
CA ALA A 78 -6.30 -6.85 1.72
C ALA A 78 -7.22 -6.98 0.50
N GLY A 79 -7.10 -6.05 -0.46
CA GLY A 79 -7.88 -6.06 -1.70
C GLY A 79 -9.29 -5.46 -1.56
N THR A 80 -9.62 -4.88 -0.40
CA THR A 80 -10.87 -4.13 -0.20
C THR A 80 -10.92 -2.93 -1.15
N PHE A 81 -9.86 -2.13 -1.25
CA PHE A 81 -9.85 -0.97 -2.14
C PHE A 81 -9.80 -1.34 -3.62
N GLU A 82 -9.23 -2.49 -3.97
CA GLU A 82 -9.30 -3.02 -5.33
C GLU A 82 -10.73 -3.42 -5.70
N SER A 83 -11.45 -4.04 -4.76
CA SER A 83 -12.80 -4.55 -5.00
C SER A 83 -13.88 -3.46 -4.96
N TYR A 84 -13.71 -2.46 -4.09
CA TYR A 84 -14.76 -1.47 -3.79
C TYR A 84 -14.40 -0.04 -4.20
N GLY A 85 -13.17 0.23 -4.64
CA GLY A 85 -12.69 1.57 -5.01
C GLY A 85 -11.76 2.18 -3.95
N SER A 86 -10.69 2.83 -4.41
CA SER A 86 -9.65 3.38 -3.54
C SER A 86 -10.03 4.70 -2.86
N ASP A 87 -11.17 5.27 -3.19
CA ASP A 87 -11.80 6.44 -2.59
C ASP A 87 -12.87 6.08 -1.52
N ASN A 88 -13.13 4.80 -1.29
CA ASN A 88 -14.10 4.32 -0.28
C ASN A 88 -13.42 3.84 1.01
N GLY A 89 -14.20 3.33 1.97
CA GLY A 89 -13.71 2.74 3.22
C GLY A 89 -14.00 3.56 4.47
N VAL A 90 -14.51 4.78 4.32
CA VAL A 90 -15.05 5.56 5.44
C VAL A 90 -16.23 6.36 4.93
N LYS A 91 -17.32 6.33 5.69
CA LYS A 91 -18.53 7.11 5.41
C LYS A 91 -18.25 8.59 5.70
N THR A 92 -19.08 9.48 5.16
CA THR A 92 -18.96 10.93 5.39
C THR A 92 -19.07 11.32 6.87
N ASN A 93 -19.78 10.52 7.67
CA ASN A 93 -19.91 10.71 9.12
C ASN A 93 -18.71 10.17 9.92
N GLY A 94 -17.74 9.54 9.27
CA GLY A 94 -16.54 8.97 9.90
C GLY A 94 -16.65 7.50 10.29
N ASP A 95 -17.82 6.86 10.15
CA ASP A 95 -17.96 5.43 10.44
C ASP A 95 -17.28 4.56 9.38
N PRO A 96 -16.84 3.32 9.73
CA PRO A 96 -16.32 2.39 8.75
C PRO A 96 -17.39 2.06 7.71
N GLU A 97 -16.99 2.00 6.45
CA GLU A 97 -17.91 1.69 5.35
C GLU A 97 -18.16 0.18 5.22
N PHE A 98 -17.12 -0.64 5.44
CA PHE A 98 -17.16 -2.09 5.25
C PHE A 98 -16.98 -2.83 6.58
N GLU A 99 -17.97 -2.75 7.46
CA GLU A 99 -17.91 -3.29 8.83
C GLU A 99 -17.54 -4.80 8.87
N ASN A 100 -18.00 -5.58 7.89
CA ASN A 100 -17.71 -7.01 7.77
C ASN A 100 -16.28 -7.34 7.26
N LEU A 101 -15.56 -6.34 6.75
CA LEU A 101 -14.18 -6.45 6.28
C LEU A 101 -13.19 -5.80 7.24
N LEU A 102 -13.67 -5.13 8.28
CA LEU A 102 -12.87 -4.48 9.30
C LEU A 102 -12.13 -5.54 10.12
N ILE A 103 -10.80 -5.42 10.19
CA ILE A 103 -9.91 -6.35 10.93
C ILE A 103 -9.06 -5.67 11.98
N GLY A 104 -9.18 -4.34 12.13
CA GLY A 104 -8.40 -3.62 13.11
C GLY A 104 -8.52 -2.10 13.02
N LYS A 105 -7.68 -1.44 13.82
CA LYS A 105 -7.56 0.01 13.88
C LYS A 105 -6.13 0.43 13.56
N TRP A 106 -6.02 1.56 12.88
CA TRP A 106 -4.75 2.17 12.53
C TRP A 106 -4.61 3.53 13.19
N THR A 107 -3.39 3.85 13.61
CA THR A 107 -3.04 5.18 14.09
C THR A 107 -1.75 5.64 13.41
N SER A 108 -1.76 6.85 12.85
CA SER A 108 -0.55 7.57 12.46
C SER A 108 -0.32 8.74 13.40
N LYS A 109 0.87 8.80 13.98
CA LYS A 109 1.35 9.92 14.77
C LYS A 109 2.68 10.36 14.20
N GLY A 110 2.84 11.66 13.96
CA GLY A 110 4.05 12.17 13.34
C GLY A 110 4.08 13.67 13.29
N TRP A 111 4.93 14.20 12.43
CA TRP A 111 4.98 15.62 12.12
C TRP A 111 5.23 15.83 10.64
N TYR A 112 4.71 16.93 10.13
CA TYR A 112 4.97 17.36 8.77
C TYR A 112 6.43 17.81 8.61
N ILE A 113 7.03 17.41 7.50
CA ILE A 113 8.37 17.82 7.08
C ILE A 113 8.27 18.64 5.78
N ASN A 114 9.39 19.21 5.31
CA ASN A 114 9.45 19.98 4.06
C ASN A 114 8.40 21.11 4.02
N LYS A 115 7.54 21.14 3.00
CA LYS A 115 6.46 22.13 2.82
C LYS A 115 5.13 21.68 3.48
N GLY A 116 5.18 20.64 4.31
CA GLY A 116 4.01 20.03 4.95
C GLY A 116 2.91 19.71 3.93
N ARG A 117 1.67 20.13 4.21
CA ARG A 117 0.52 19.95 3.30
C ARG A 117 0.66 20.65 1.93
N LYS A 118 1.62 21.57 1.76
CA LYS A 118 1.91 22.21 0.47
C LYS A 118 2.91 21.41 -0.39
N THR A 119 3.46 20.32 0.13
CA THR A 119 4.33 19.41 -0.63
C THR A 119 3.55 18.82 -1.80
N LYS A 120 4.13 18.88 -3.01
CA LYS A 120 3.48 18.43 -4.26
C LYS A 120 3.94 17.05 -4.72
N SER A 121 5.14 16.65 -4.33
CA SER A 121 5.73 15.35 -4.59
C SER A 121 6.80 15.08 -3.52
N GLY A 122 7.05 13.81 -3.24
CA GLY A 122 8.02 13.32 -2.27
C GLY A 122 7.50 13.25 -0.84
N ALA A 123 8.44 13.12 0.08
CA ALA A 123 8.14 12.96 1.50
C ALA A 123 7.54 14.25 2.10
N TYR A 124 6.46 14.13 2.86
CA TYR A 124 5.78 15.28 3.47
C TYR A 124 5.48 15.12 4.96
N VAL A 125 5.60 13.89 5.48
CA VAL A 125 5.45 13.54 6.89
C VAL A 125 6.57 12.59 7.30
N ASP A 126 7.02 12.69 8.55
CA ASP A 126 7.75 11.63 9.25
C ASP A 126 6.85 11.11 10.38
N SER A 127 6.61 9.80 10.42
CA SER A 127 5.55 9.22 11.27
C SER A 127 5.87 7.85 11.82
N THR A 128 5.22 7.56 12.94
CA THR A 128 4.99 6.22 13.49
C THR A 128 3.58 5.78 13.14
N HIS A 129 3.45 4.61 12.52
CA HIS A 129 2.17 3.94 12.33
C HIS A 129 2.06 2.76 13.28
N THR A 130 0.93 2.67 13.97
CA THR A 130 0.54 1.52 14.78
C THR A 130 -0.64 0.82 14.10
N TYR A 131 -0.52 -0.49 13.94
CA TYR A 131 -1.54 -1.34 13.34
C TYR A 131 -2.03 -2.32 14.40
N ASP A 132 -3.22 -2.07 14.93
CA ASP A 132 -3.84 -2.90 15.96
C ASP A 132 -4.85 -3.84 15.32
N LEU A 133 -4.45 -5.10 15.16
CA LEU A 133 -5.25 -6.20 14.61
C LEU A 133 -5.84 -7.07 15.74
N THR A 134 -5.95 -6.52 16.95
CA THR A 134 -6.52 -7.21 18.09
C THR A 134 -8.03 -7.27 17.96
N GLU A 135 -8.55 -8.34 17.37
CA GLU A 135 -9.99 -8.66 17.42
C GLU A 135 -10.33 -9.47 18.67
N GLY A 136 -11.40 -9.06 19.38
CA GLY A 136 -11.92 -9.78 20.55
C GLY A 136 -10.96 -9.90 21.73
N ASN A 137 -11.21 -10.88 22.61
CA ASN A 137 -10.44 -11.13 23.84
C ASN A 137 -9.15 -11.95 23.62
N SER A 138 -8.53 -11.80 22.45
CA SER A 138 -7.34 -12.54 22.04
C SER A 138 -6.05 -11.79 22.36
N LEU A 139 -4.91 -12.49 22.35
CA LEU A 139 -3.59 -11.89 22.53
C LEU A 139 -3.42 -10.66 21.64
N LYS A 140 -2.90 -9.55 22.19
CA LYS A 140 -2.65 -8.31 21.42
C LYS A 140 -1.91 -8.61 20.11
N LYS A 141 -2.36 -8.06 18.99
CA LYS A 141 -1.72 -8.22 17.67
C LYS A 141 -1.40 -6.85 17.11
N ILE A 142 -0.32 -6.27 17.62
CA ILE A 142 0.09 -4.92 17.25
C ILE A 142 1.40 -4.96 16.47
N LEU A 143 1.44 -4.26 15.34
CA LEU A 143 2.67 -3.95 14.62
C LEU A 143 2.93 -2.44 14.66
N THR A 144 4.19 -2.05 14.61
CA THR A 144 4.59 -0.64 14.54
C THR A 144 5.61 -0.45 13.43
N SER A 145 5.40 0.56 12.59
CA SER A 145 6.36 0.99 11.57
C SER A 145 6.72 2.45 11.72
N ASN A 146 7.97 2.80 11.41
CA ASN A 146 8.45 4.18 11.41
C ASN A 146 9.00 4.55 10.03
N GLY A 147 8.79 5.81 9.64
CA GLY A 147 9.44 6.38 8.47
C GLY A 147 8.67 7.54 7.87
N LYS A 148 9.20 8.00 6.73
CA LYS A 148 8.59 9.06 5.93
C LYS A 148 7.33 8.57 5.23
N GLU A 149 6.38 9.45 4.99
CA GLU A 149 5.24 9.20 4.08
C GLU A 149 5.36 10.06 2.83
N LEU A 150 5.03 9.49 1.68
CA LEU A 150 5.01 10.19 0.40
C LEU A 150 3.61 10.73 0.09
N ILE A 151 3.58 11.91 -0.52
CA ILE A 151 2.34 12.49 -1.06
C ILE A 151 1.99 11.91 -2.44
N ASP A 152 2.96 11.26 -3.09
CA ASP A 152 2.82 10.69 -4.43
C ASP A 152 1.83 9.51 -4.42
N MET A 153 0.81 9.60 -5.27
CA MET A 153 -0.17 8.54 -5.43
C MET A 153 0.44 7.34 -6.15
N ASN A 154 0.00 6.14 -5.78
CA ASN A 154 0.36 4.86 -6.41
C ASN A 154 1.86 4.61 -6.51
N THR A 155 2.65 5.26 -5.66
CA THR A 155 4.10 5.11 -5.61
C THR A 155 4.47 4.31 -4.37
N PRO A 156 4.84 3.02 -4.51
CA PRO A 156 5.22 2.20 -3.37
C PRO A 156 6.56 2.67 -2.79
N PHE A 157 6.67 2.71 -1.47
CA PHE A 157 7.93 3.02 -0.80
C PHE A 157 8.09 2.24 0.50
N SER A 158 9.34 1.99 0.88
CA SER A 158 9.68 1.18 2.05
C SER A 158 9.74 2.01 3.33
N ARG A 159 9.15 1.46 4.39
CA ARG A 159 9.25 1.91 5.79
C ARG A 159 9.89 0.82 6.64
N ILE A 160 10.38 1.20 7.82
CA ILE A 160 10.98 0.26 8.76
C ILE A 160 9.88 -0.39 9.59
N LEU A 161 9.85 -1.73 9.65
CA LEU A 161 9.06 -2.44 10.64
C LEU A 161 9.83 -2.45 11.96
N SER A 162 9.39 -1.66 12.93
CA SER A 162 10.17 -1.39 14.14
C SER A 162 9.80 -2.25 15.33
N ALA A 163 8.55 -2.72 15.42
CA ALA A 163 8.10 -3.51 16.55
C ALA A 163 6.90 -4.42 16.20
N GLY A 164 6.77 -5.51 16.96
CA GLY A 164 5.58 -6.33 17.04
C GLY A 164 5.30 -6.69 18.51
N GLN A 165 4.03 -6.74 18.89
CA GLN A 165 3.58 -7.08 20.24
C GLN A 165 2.59 -8.25 20.23
N GLY A 166 2.57 -9.00 21.33
CA GLY A 166 1.70 -10.16 21.57
C GLY A 166 1.84 -11.23 20.49
N GLY A 167 0.83 -11.47 19.66
CA GLY A 167 0.90 -12.42 18.54
C GLY A 167 2.06 -12.15 17.57
N PHE A 168 2.56 -10.91 17.54
CA PHE A 168 3.69 -10.46 16.74
C PHE A 168 4.99 -10.27 17.53
N SER A 169 5.03 -10.69 18.81
CA SER A 169 6.17 -10.45 19.72
C SER A 169 7.52 -11.04 19.27
N ARG A 170 7.51 -11.99 18.33
CA ARG A 170 8.72 -12.64 17.79
C ARG A 170 9.27 -11.95 16.54
N ILE A 171 8.58 -10.97 15.97
CA ILE A 171 9.07 -10.23 14.80
C ILE A 171 10.22 -9.31 15.24
N ARG A 172 11.34 -9.36 14.52
CA ARG A 172 12.61 -8.68 14.87
C ARG A 172 13.14 -7.84 13.72
N GLY A 173 12.23 -7.10 13.07
CA GLY A 173 12.53 -6.24 11.94
C GLY A 173 11.93 -6.75 10.64
N GLY A 174 12.32 -6.13 9.54
CA GLY A 174 11.68 -6.27 8.25
C GLY A 174 11.35 -4.91 7.66
N ASN A 175 10.60 -4.90 6.57
CA ASN A 175 10.12 -3.67 5.97
C ASN A 175 8.61 -3.71 5.73
N VAL A 176 8.06 -2.52 5.57
CA VAL A 176 6.66 -2.31 5.19
C VAL A 176 6.64 -1.49 3.92
N ILE A 177 6.03 -2.01 2.86
CA ILE A 177 5.76 -1.25 1.65
C ILE A 177 4.43 -0.53 1.83
N GLN A 178 4.47 0.80 1.88
CA GLN A 178 3.28 1.64 1.91
C GLN A 178 3.03 2.20 0.51
N THR A 179 1.77 2.24 0.10
CA THR A 179 1.33 2.94 -1.12
C THR A 179 0.10 3.78 -0.81
N THR A 180 0.10 5.06 -1.18
CA THR A 180 -1.09 5.91 -1.10
C THR A 180 -1.96 5.65 -2.34
N VAL A 181 -3.19 5.17 -2.19
CA VAL A 181 -3.99 4.64 -3.33
C VAL A 181 -5.23 5.47 -3.67
N GLY A 182 -5.72 6.29 -2.76
CA GLY A 182 -6.85 7.17 -3.03
C GLY A 182 -7.09 8.20 -1.94
N LYS A 183 -8.05 9.08 -2.18
CA LYS A 183 -8.53 10.08 -1.21
C LYS A 183 -10.01 9.80 -0.95
N ASN A 184 -10.35 9.62 0.32
CA ASN A 184 -11.67 9.15 0.71
C ASN A 184 -12.66 10.27 1.04
N ASN A 185 -13.89 9.88 1.40
CA ASN A 185 -15.00 10.77 1.74
C ASN A 185 -14.71 11.76 2.89
N THR A 186 -13.70 11.51 3.72
CA THR A 186 -13.25 12.43 4.80
C THR A 186 -12.09 13.33 4.37
N LEU A 187 -11.81 13.38 3.07
CA LEU A 187 -10.72 14.14 2.44
C LEU A 187 -9.32 13.76 2.91
N ASN A 188 -9.14 12.57 3.49
CA ASN A 188 -7.85 11.99 3.84
C ASN A 188 -7.51 10.79 2.94
N TYR A 189 -6.31 10.26 3.10
CA TYR A 189 -5.77 9.26 2.20
C TYR A 189 -6.10 7.83 2.63
N ASN A 190 -6.22 6.97 1.63
CA ASN A 190 -6.25 5.53 1.77
C ASN A 190 -4.90 4.95 1.36
N TYR A 191 -4.54 3.85 1.99
CA TYR A 191 -3.24 3.21 1.82
C TYR A 191 -3.37 1.70 1.69
N THR A 192 -2.44 1.09 0.95
CA THR A 192 -2.16 -0.34 1.04
C THR A 192 -0.83 -0.55 1.75
N PHE A 193 -0.75 -1.60 2.56
CA PHE A 193 0.46 -1.95 3.30
C PHE A 193 0.80 -3.44 3.09
N LYS A 194 2.04 -3.70 2.66
CA LYS A 194 2.62 -5.04 2.56
C LYS A 194 3.79 -5.18 3.52
N PHE A 195 3.78 -6.20 4.35
CA PHE A 195 4.79 -6.45 5.39
C PHE A 195 5.65 -7.64 5.01
N ASN A 196 6.96 -7.45 5.14
CA ASN A 196 7.94 -8.51 4.95
C ASN A 196 8.76 -8.61 6.23
N PHE A 197 8.51 -9.66 7.01
CA PHE A 197 9.17 -9.93 8.27
C PHE A 197 10.58 -10.48 8.04
N ARG A 198 11.50 -10.20 8.96
CA ARG A 198 12.85 -10.77 8.96
C ARG A 198 12.94 -12.00 9.85
#